data_AF-A0A1G3AWQ0-F1
#
_entry.id   AF-A0A1G3AWQ0-F1
#
_cell.length_a   1.000
_cell.length_b   1.000
_cell.length_c   1.000
_cell.angle_alpha   90.00
_cell.angle_beta   90.00
_cell.angle_gamma   90.00
#
_symmetry.space_group_name_H-M   'P 1'
#
loop_
_entity.id
_entity.type
_entity.pdbx_description
1 polymer ?
#
loop_
_entity_poly.entity_id
_entity_poly.type
_entity_poly.pdbx_seq_one_letter_code
_entity_poly.pdbx_strand_id
1 'polypeptide(L)' 'MTAYSGDKLNDKVVAKAMTDAKVETKVKHKKLIIPGLVAVMSGKLQETLGWEILVGPREASGLPSYLKTVWKA' A
#
# COMPACT_ATOMS: atom_id res chain seq x y z
N MET A 1 -15.47 -0.05 -0.66
CA MET A 1 -15.55 0.80 0.55
C MET A 1 -15.75 0.01 1.85
N THR A 2 -16.30 -1.21 1.80
CA THR A 2 -16.67 -2.02 2.98
C THR A 2 -15.52 -2.41 3.91
N ALA A 3 -14.30 -2.60 3.41
CA ALA A 3 -13.16 -3.00 4.24
C ALA A 3 -12.54 -1.84 5.04
N TYR A 4 -12.55 -0.61 4.50
CA TYR A 4 -12.04 0.57 5.18
C TYR A 4 -13.00 1.07 6.27
N SER A 5 -14.29 1.11 5.97
CA SER A 5 -15.33 1.55 6.92
C SER A 5 -15.60 0.56 8.06
N GLY A 6 -15.09 -0.67 7.96
CA GLY A 6 -15.29 -1.73 8.96
C GLY A 6 -14.10 -1.96 9.89
N ASP A 7 -13.12 -1.06 9.97
CA ASP A 7 -11.88 -1.22 10.76
C ASP A 7 -11.00 -2.43 10.35
N LYS A 8 -11.34 -3.08 9.24
CA LYS A 8 -10.61 -4.25 8.71
C LYS A 8 -9.36 -3.86 7.92
N LEU A 9 -9.21 -2.59 7.57
CA LEU A 9 -8.08 -2.03 6.83
C LEU A 9 -7.39 -0.97 7.69
N ASN A 10 -6.66 -1.45 8.70
CA ASN A 10 -5.88 -0.64 9.65
C ASN A 10 -4.38 -0.90 9.51
N ASP A 11 -3.56 0.02 9.99
CA ASP A 11 -2.09 -0.08 9.98
C ASP A 11 -1.58 -1.40 10.56
N LYS A 12 -2.12 -1.82 11.70
CA LYS A 12 -1.79 -3.11 12.33
C LYS A 12 -2.14 -4.31 11.48
N VAL A 13 -3.26 -4.28 10.75
CA VAL A 13 -3.70 -5.39 9.89
C VAL A 13 -2.80 -5.48 8.67
N VAL A 14 -2.44 -4.35 8.08
CA VAL A 14 -1.49 -4.28 6.96
C VAL A 14 -0.10 -4.73 7.40
N ALA A 15 0.39 -4.27 8.56
CA ALA A 15 1.67 -4.72 9.12
C ALA A 15 1.69 -6.23 9.39
N LYS A 16 0.62 -6.77 10.00
CA LYS A 16 0.50 -8.21 10.21
C LYS A 16 0.46 -8.98 8.89
N ALA A 17 -0.27 -8.49 7.88
CA ALA A 17 -0.32 -9.10 6.56
C ALA A 17 1.03 -9.03 5.83
N MET A 18 1.81 -7.96 6.01
CA MET A 18 3.16 -7.82 5.46
C MET A 18 4.12 -8.84 6.08
N THR A 19 4.10 -8.97 7.40
CA THR A 19 4.90 -9.99 8.10
C THR A 19 4.48 -11.40 7.71
N ASP A 20 3.18 -11.69 7.63
CA ASP A 20 2.64 -13.00 7.25
C ASP A 20 2.99 -13.36 5.79
N ALA A 21 2.86 -12.39 4.87
CA ALA A 21 3.25 -12.55 3.48
C ALA A 21 4.78 -12.60 3.26
N LYS A 22 5.58 -12.39 4.32
CA LYS A 22 7.05 -12.37 4.31
C LYS A 22 7.62 -11.52 3.19
N VAL A 23 7.04 -10.33 2.98
CA VAL A 23 7.35 -9.52 1.79
C VAL A 23 8.82 -9.07 1.77
N GLU A 24 9.44 -8.86 2.94
CA GLU A 24 10.87 -8.58 3.09
C GLU A 24 11.79 -9.63 2.45
N THR A 25 11.34 -10.88 2.34
CA THR A 25 12.11 -11.96 1.71
C THR A 25 11.86 -12.07 0.20
N LYS A 26 10.76 -11.49 -0.29
CA LYS A 26 10.34 -11.58 -1.70
C LYS A 26 10.73 -10.37 -2.52
N VAL A 27 10.80 -9.19 -1.91
CA VAL A 27 11.16 -7.94 -2.60
C VAL A 27 12.37 -7.29 -1.95
N LYS A 28 13.33 -6.89 -2.79
CA LYS A 28 14.49 -6.08 -2.35
C LYS A 28 14.13 -4.60 -2.13
N HIS A 29 12.95 -4.17 -2.59
CA HIS A 29 12.47 -2.81 -2.47
C HIS A 29 11.46 -2.69 -1.31
N LYS A 30 11.61 -1.64 -0.50
CA LYS A 30 10.67 -1.31 0.58
C LYS A 30 9.59 -0.34 0.12
N LYS A 31 8.91 -0.66 -0.99
CA LYS A 31 7.87 0.18 -1.60
C LYS A 31 6.53 -0.54 -1.62
N LEU A 32 5.46 0.11 -1.18
CA LEU A 32 4.11 -0.46 -1.12
C LEU A 32 3.12 0.50 -1.77
N ILE A 33 2.32 0.00 -2.71
CA ILE A 33 1.30 0.80 -3.40
C ILE A 33 -0.05 0.59 -2.71
N ILE A 34 -0.67 1.67 -2.25
CA ILE A 34 -2.03 1.65 -1.72
C ILE A 34 -3.02 2.25 -2.72
N PRO A 35 -4.28 1.79 -2.77
CA PRO A 35 -5.31 2.42 -3.58
C PRO A 35 -5.53 3.89 -3.22
N GLY A 36 -5.85 4.74 -4.20
CA GLY A 36 -6.08 6.16 -3.97
C GLY A 36 -7.25 6.46 -3.02
N LEU A 37 -8.18 5.53 -2.85
CA LEU A 37 -9.28 5.62 -1.90
C LEU A 37 -8.81 5.61 -0.43
N VAL A 38 -7.65 4.99 -0.16
CA VAL A 38 -7.06 4.89 1.18
C VAL A 38 -5.81 5.78 1.30
N ALA A 39 -5.66 6.78 0.43
CA ALA A 39 -4.55 7.73 0.48
C ALA A 39 -4.38 8.39 1.87
N VAL A 40 -5.47 8.62 2.60
CA VAL A 40 -5.47 9.28 3.92
C VAL A 40 -4.73 8.46 4.99
N MET A 41 -4.68 7.13 4.88
CA MET A 41 -3.93 6.28 5.82
C MET A 41 -2.46 6.08 5.44
N SER A 42 -2.03 6.57 4.26
CA SER A 42 -0.65 6.40 3.78
C SER A 42 0.39 6.89 4.79
N GLY A 43 0.15 8.05 5.43
CA GLY A 43 1.07 8.63 6.42
C GLY A 43 1.26 7.72 7.64
N LYS A 44 0.17 7.27 8.25
CA LYS A 44 0.21 6.36 9.42
C LYS A 44 0.85 5.01 9.07
N LEU A 45 0.54 4.48 7.89
CA LEU A 45 1.14 3.24 7.39
C LEU A 45 2.64 3.38 7.15
N GLN A 46 3.07 4.50 6.57
CA GLN A 46 4.48 4.79 6.31
C GLN A 46 5.28 4.89 7.61
N GLU A 47 4.75 5.57 8.63
CA GLU A 47 5.37 5.64 9.96
C GLU A 47 5.44 4.27 10.63
N THR A 48 4.37 3.47 10.54
CA THR A 48 4.29 2.17 11.22
C THR A 48 5.18 1.11 10.56
N LEU A 49 5.19 1.07 9.22
CA LEU A 49 5.90 0.06 8.45
C LEU A 49 7.34 0.47 8.17
N GLY A 50 7.66 1.76 8.09
CA GLY A 50 8.95 2.27 7.62
C GLY A 50 9.21 1.97 6.14
N TRP A 51 8.15 1.72 5.36
CA TRP A 51 8.20 1.48 3.91
C TRP A 51 7.68 2.69 3.16
N GLU A 52 8.21 2.93 1.96
CA GLU A 52 7.74 3.99 1.08
C GLU A 52 6.33 3.65 0.57
N ILE A 53 5.34 4.42 1.02
CA ILE A 53 3.94 4.22 0.63
C ILE A 53 3.62 5.10 -0.57
N LEU A 54 3.26 4.45 -1.68
CA LEU A 54 2.89 5.09 -2.93
C LEU A 54 1.37 5.07 -3.10
N VAL A 55 0.77 6.21 -3.39
CA VAL A 55 -0.68 6.32 -3.57
C VAL A 55 -1.05 6.06 -5.03
N GLY A 56 -1.56 4.86 -5.29
CA GLY A 56 -2.05 4.43 -6.59
C GLY A 56 -3.39 5.06 -7.00
N PRO A 57 -3.89 4.74 -8.20
CA PRO A 57 -5.12 5.28 -8.72
C PRO A 57 -6.35 4.81 -7.92
N ARG A 58 -7.47 5.56 -8.03
CA ARG A 58 -8.74 5.20 -7.38
C ARG A 58 -9.40 3.98 -8.02
N GLU A 59 -9.09 3.74 -9.30
CA GLU A 59 -9.57 2.60 -10.09
C GLU A 59 -8.39 1.73 -10.54
N ALA A 60 -8.52 0.41 -10.38
CA ALA A 60 -7.48 -0.54 -10.77
C ALA A 60 -7.15 -0.50 -12.27
N SER A 61 -8.09 -0.04 -13.10
CA SER A 61 -7.90 0.17 -14.55
C SER A 61 -6.77 1.17 -14.86
N GLY A 62 -6.47 2.10 -13.93
CA GLY A 62 -5.39 3.07 -14.08
C GLY A 62 -4.02 2.57 -13.63
N LEU A 63 -3.94 1.37 -13.02
CA LEU A 63 -2.70 0.79 -12.50
C LEU A 63 -1.57 0.69 -13.56
N PRO A 64 -1.82 0.21 -14.80
CA PRO A 64 -0.74 0.13 -15.80
C PRO A 64 -0.15 1.49 -16.16
N SER A 65 -0.96 2.54 -16.25
CA SER A 65 -0.48 3.91 -16.52
C SER A 65 0.25 4.51 -15.32
N TYR A 66 -0.22 4.22 -14.12
CA TYR A 66 0.42 4.64 -12.86
C TYR A 66 1.80 4.00 -12.70
N LEU A 67 1.93 2.70 -12.93
CA LEU A 67 3.21 1.99 -12.84
C LEU A 67 4.23 2.57 -13.82
N LYS A 68 3.83 2.89 -15.07
CA LYS A 68 4.75 3.51 -16.05
C LYS A 68 5.25 4.90 -15.64
N THR A 69 4.44 5.65 -14.89
CA THR A 69 4.74 7.05 -14.55
C THR A 69 5.47 7.16 -13.22
N VAL A 70 5.04 6.38 -12.23
CA VAL A 70 5.46 6.50 -10.83
C VAL A 70 6.47 5.40 -10.45
N TRP A 71 6.35 4.21 -11.03
CA TRP A 71 7.30 3.13 -10.84
C TRP A 71 8.33 3.14 -11.97
N LYS A 72 9.17 4.18 -12.01
CA LYS A 72 10.39 4.15 -12.82
C LYS A 72 11.37 3.18 -12.15
N ALA A 73 11.68 2.10 -12.86
CA ALA A 73 12.72 1.14 -12.50
C ALA A 73 14.09 1.81 -12.43
#